data_AF-A0A933XLR7-F1
#
_entry.id   AF-A0A933XLR7-F1
#
_cell.length_a   1.000
_cell.length_b   1.000
_cell.length_c   1.000
_cell.angle_alpha   90.00
_cell.angle_beta   90.00
_cell.angle_gamma   90.00
#
_symmetry.space_group_name_H-M   'P 1'
#
loop_
_entity.id
_entity.type
_entity.pdbx_description
1 polymer ?
#
loop_
_entity_poly.entity_id
_entity_poly.type
_entity_poly.pdbx_seq_one_letter_code
_entity_poly.pdbx_strand_id
1 'polypeptide(L)'
;MYKTILLTSPVIFFVLLLLHLRHYADYHTSLLSGVYIKDGASDLKANNWSVPVIYDWDDDGRKDLLVGNSFVDENKTAHGYVSFYKNIGPDSVPSFYGFIYLQTCGKECSALNAAAFG
;
A
#
# COMPACT_ATOMS: atom_id res chain seq x y z
N MET A 1 0.70 20.97 -47.10
CA MET A 1 -0.42 20.03 -46.82
C MET A 1 -0.13 19.33 -45.50
N TYR A 2 -0.67 19.84 -44.40
CA TYR A 2 -0.56 19.17 -43.10
C TYR A 2 -1.79 18.27 -42.96
N LYS A 3 -1.55 16.96 -42.84
CA LYS A 3 -2.61 15.96 -42.68
C LYS A 3 -2.95 15.91 -41.20
N THR A 4 -4.01 16.62 -40.81
CA THR A 4 -4.58 16.55 -39.46
C THR A 4 -5.04 15.12 -39.22
N ILE A 5 -4.30 14.38 -38.37
CA ILE A 5 -4.66 13.05 -37.93
C ILE A 5 -5.78 13.22 -36.89
N LEU A 6 -7.03 13.02 -37.30
CA LEU A 6 -8.14 12.89 -36.38
C LEU A 6 -8.04 11.52 -35.71
N LEU A 7 -7.64 11.52 -34.44
CA LEU A 7 -7.57 10.36 -33.56
C LEU A 7 -8.98 9.92 -33.15
N THR A 8 -9.71 9.25 -34.04
CA THR A 8 -11.00 8.58 -33.71
C THR A 8 -10.86 7.07 -33.62
N SER A 9 -9.68 6.59 -33.21
CA SER A 9 -9.31 5.19 -33.38
C SER A 9 -9.70 4.32 -32.18
N PRO A 10 -10.33 3.14 -32.39
CA PRO A 10 -10.53 2.13 -31.35
C PRO A 10 -9.23 1.70 -30.67
N VAL A 11 -8.07 1.97 -31.29
CA VAL A 11 -6.75 1.75 -30.70
C VAL A 11 -6.54 2.60 -29.42
N ILE A 12 -6.98 3.86 -29.39
CA ILE A 12 -6.85 4.69 -28.19
C ILE A 12 -7.77 4.19 -27.08
N PHE A 13 -8.99 3.79 -27.45
CA PHE A 13 -9.94 3.18 -26.51
C PHE A 13 -9.39 1.87 -25.94
N PHE A 14 -8.78 1.01 -26.76
CA PHE A 14 -8.16 -0.22 -26.30
C PHE A 14 -6.91 0.03 -25.44
N VAL A 15 -6.08 1.02 -25.77
CA VAL A 15 -4.93 1.40 -24.93
C VAL A 15 -5.41 1.95 -23.58
N LEU A 16 -6.41 2.83 -23.57
CA LEU A 16 -7.01 3.32 -22.32
C LEU A 16 -7.68 2.19 -21.52
N LEU A 17 -8.40 1.29 -22.17
CA LEU A 17 -9.02 0.12 -21.53
C LEU A 17 -7.96 -0.80 -20.92
N LEU A 18 -6.87 -1.07 -21.64
CA LEU A 18 -5.75 -1.88 -21.14
C LEU A 18 -5.02 -1.20 -19.96
N LEU A 19 -4.89 0.13 -19.97
CA LEU A 19 -4.33 0.88 -18.85
C LEU A 19 -5.27 0.84 -17.62
N HIS A 20 -6.58 0.97 -17.81
CA HIS A 20 -7.57 0.89 -16.72
C HIS A 20 -7.65 -0.51 -16.10
N LEU A 21 -7.57 -1.58 -16.91
CA LEU A 21 -7.62 -2.96 -16.41
C LEU A 21 -6.40 -3.31 -15.54
N ARG A 22 -5.22 -2.73 -15.81
CA ARG A 22 -4.03 -2.92 -14.98
C ARG A 22 -4.17 -2.31 -13.58
N HIS A 23 -4.89 -1.19 -13.45
CA HIS A 23 -5.12 -0.55 -12.15
C HIS A 23 -6.13 -1.32 -11.31
N TYR A 24 -7.13 -1.97 -11.93
CA TYR A 24 -8.17 -2.70 -11.19
C TYR A 24 -7.68 -4.02 -10.56
N ALA A 25 -6.72 -4.70 -11.20
CA ALA A 25 -6.16 -5.95 -10.68
C ALA A 25 -5.32 -5.78 -9.40
N ASP A 26 -4.98 -4.54 -9.05
CA ASP A 26 -4.00 -4.25 -8.01
C ASP A 26 -4.56 -4.24 -6.58
N TYR A 27 -5.88 -4.20 -6.44
CA TYR A 27 -6.56 -4.18 -5.14
C TYR A 27 -6.73 -5.56 -4.51
N HIS A 28 -6.36 -6.64 -5.21
CA HIS A 28 -6.52 -7.99 -4.68
C HIS A 28 -5.30 -8.39 -3.85
N THR A 29 -5.46 -8.32 -2.52
CA THR A 29 -4.48 -8.83 -1.55
C THR A 29 -4.36 -10.36 -1.68
N SER A 30 -3.48 -10.82 -2.56
CA SER A 30 -3.25 -12.24 -2.83
C SER A 30 -2.11 -12.75 -1.94
N LEU A 31 -2.45 -13.09 -0.69
CA LEU A 31 -1.50 -13.71 0.22
C LEU A 31 -1.36 -15.21 -0.09
N LEU A 32 -0.13 -15.71 -0.13
CA LEU A 32 0.12 -17.15 -0.23
C LEU A 32 -0.41 -17.85 1.03
N SER A 33 -1.17 -18.93 0.82
CA SER A 33 -1.67 -19.73 1.95
C SER A 33 -0.52 -20.44 2.67
N GLY A 34 -0.53 -20.41 4.01
CA GLY A 34 0.39 -21.18 4.84
C GLY A 34 1.81 -20.63 4.96
N VAL A 35 2.08 -19.41 4.50
CA VAL A 35 3.40 -18.76 4.59
C VAL A 35 3.28 -17.45 5.35
N TYR A 36 4.12 -17.24 6.36
CA TYR A 36 4.24 -15.95 7.03
C TYR A 36 4.99 -14.95 6.16
N ILE A 37 4.50 -13.71 6.13
CA ILE A 37 5.22 -12.57 5.56
C ILE A 37 6.46 -12.33 6.42
N LYS A 38 7.61 -12.09 5.78
CA LYS A 38 8.88 -11.85 6.47
C LYS A 38 9.13 -10.36 6.65
N ASP A 39 9.58 -9.98 7.83
CA ASP A 39 10.17 -8.68 8.13
C ASP A 39 11.65 -8.90 8.50
N GLY A 40 12.54 -8.61 7.56
CA GLY A 40 13.93 -9.03 7.59
C GLY A 40 14.05 -10.55 7.80
N ALA A 41 14.81 -10.96 8.82
CA ALA A 41 14.99 -12.38 9.15
C ALA A 41 13.81 -13.01 9.91
N SER A 42 12.91 -12.20 10.46
CA SER A 42 11.81 -12.65 11.33
C SER A 42 10.47 -12.68 10.59
N ASP A 43 9.48 -13.33 11.19
CA ASP A 43 8.10 -13.20 10.71
C ASP A 43 7.57 -11.82 11.08
N LEU A 44 6.82 -11.20 10.18
CA LEU A 44 6.19 -9.91 10.40
C LEU A 44 5.14 -10.04 11.51
N LYS A 45 5.27 -9.20 12.54
CA LYS A 45 4.34 -9.15 13.68
C LYS A 45 3.61 -7.81 13.66
N ALA A 46 2.37 -7.82 13.20
CA ALA A 46 1.49 -6.67 13.33
C ALA A 46 0.97 -6.53 14.77
N ASN A 47 0.57 -5.32 15.14
CA ASN A 47 -0.14 -5.08 16.41
C ASN A 47 -1.59 -5.61 16.36
N ASN A 48 -2.37 -5.34 17.41
CA ASN A 48 -3.73 -5.84 17.55
C ASN A 48 -4.71 -5.26 16.51
N TRP A 49 -5.76 -6.04 16.22
CA TRP A 49 -6.81 -5.74 15.23
C TRP A 49 -6.23 -5.36 13.85
N SER A 50 -5.24 -6.11 13.40
CA SER A 50 -4.53 -5.86 12.14
C SER A 50 -5.42 -6.07 10.91
N VAL A 51 -5.46 -5.08 10.02
CA VAL A 51 -6.14 -5.14 8.72
C VAL A 51 -5.12 -4.85 7.60
N PRO A 52 -4.57 -5.89 6.96
CA PRO A 52 -3.56 -5.72 5.91
C PRO A 52 -4.17 -5.36 4.55
N VAL A 53 -3.47 -4.53 3.78
CA VAL A 53 -3.75 -4.16 2.39
C VAL A 53 -2.44 -4.17 1.61
N ILE A 54 -2.44 -4.77 0.43
CA ILE A 54 -1.30 -4.74 -0.51
C ILE A 54 -1.59 -3.71 -1.60
N TYR A 55 -0.67 -2.76 -1.81
CA TYR A 55 -0.79 -1.71 -2.82
C TYR A 55 0.59 -1.07 -3.09
N ASP A 56 0.84 -0.59 -4.31
CA ASP A 56 2.05 0.21 -4.62
C ASP A 56 1.86 1.64 -4.11
N TRP A 57 2.24 1.87 -2.86
CA TRP A 57 1.86 3.08 -2.13
C TRP A 57 2.74 4.27 -2.50
N ASP A 58 4.01 4.03 -2.78
CA ASP A 58 4.97 5.08 -3.12
C ASP A 58 5.28 5.21 -4.61
N ASP A 59 4.49 4.53 -5.46
CA ASP A 59 4.54 4.60 -6.93
C ASP A 59 5.91 4.19 -7.49
N ASP A 60 6.57 3.24 -6.84
CA ASP A 60 7.89 2.73 -7.23
C ASP A 60 7.82 1.47 -8.12
N GLY A 61 6.61 0.99 -8.40
CA GLY A 61 6.33 -0.18 -9.22
C GLY A 61 6.36 -1.49 -8.45
N ARG A 62 6.56 -1.47 -7.12
CA ARG A 62 6.51 -2.65 -6.24
C ARG A 62 5.30 -2.58 -5.32
N LYS A 63 4.76 -3.75 -4.98
CA LYS A 63 3.64 -3.84 -4.03
C LYS A 63 4.15 -3.75 -2.59
N ASP A 64 3.70 -2.73 -1.88
CA ASP A 64 3.94 -2.53 -0.45
C ASP A 64 2.85 -3.19 0.40
N LEU A 65 3.12 -3.26 1.71
CA LEU A 65 2.15 -3.72 2.69
C LEU A 65 1.77 -2.58 3.65
N LEU A 66 0.49 -2.24 3.65
CA LEU A 66 -0.15 -1.33 4.59
C LEU A 66 -0.91 -2.14 5.62
N VAL A 67 -0.76 -1.84 6.91
CA VAL A 67 -1.48 -2.55 7.98
C VAL A 67 -2.12 -1.55 8.92
N GLY A 68 -3.45 -1.43 8.85
CA GLY A 68 -4.22 -0.76 9.90
C GLY A 68 -4.11 -1.57 11.19
N ASN A 69 -3.77 -0.95 12.31
CA ASN A 69 -3.63 -1.64 13.58
C ASN A 69 -3.89 -0.70 14.76
N SER A 70 -4.12 -1.27 15.94
CA SER A 70 -4.15 -0.47 17.17
C SER A 70 -2.83 -0.55 17.92
N PHE A 71 -2.47 0.54 18.58
CA PHE A 71 -1.40 0.61 19.55
C PHE A 71 -1.95 1.16 20.87
N VAL A 72 -1.55 0.56 22.00
CA VAL A 72 -1.90 1.08 23.33
C VAL A 72 -0.63 1.66 23.94
N ASP A 73 -0.66 2.94 24.30
CA ASP A 73 0.48 3.62 24.90
C ASP A 73 0.65 3.29 26.39
N GLU A 74 1.72 3.81 27.00
CA GLU A 74 2.03 3.61 28.42
C GLU A 74 0.96 4.14 29.38
N ASN A 75 0.12 5.08 28.93
CA ASN A 75 -1.01 5.62 29.66
C ASN A 75 -2.30 4.81 29.46
N LYS A 76 -2.22 3.66 28.78
CA LYS A 76 -3.35 2.78 28.41
C LYS A 76 -4.32 3.44 27.43
N THR A 77 -3.88 4.44 26.68
CA THR A 77 -4.67 5.07 25.63
C THR A 77 -4.55 4.26 24.35
N ALA A 78 -5.69 3.91 23.74
CA ALA A 78 -5.72 3.21 22.46
C ALA A 78 -5.64 4.21 21.29
N HIS A 79 -4.77 3.92 20.34
CA HIS A 79 -4.55 4.66 19.11
C HIS A 79 -4.77 3.73 17.92
N GLY A 80 -5.30 4.27 16.82
CA GLY A 80 -5.41 3.56 15.54
C GLY A 80 -4.38 4.12 14.57
N TYR A 81 -3.40 3.32 14.17
CA TYR A 81 -2.36 3.74 13.23
C TYR A 81 -2.40 2.89 11.96
N VAL A 82 -1.78 3.39 10.90
CA VAL A 82 -1.49 2.62 9.70
C VAL A 82 0.02 2.47 9.57
N SER A 83 0.50 1.23 9.67
CA SER A 83 1.90 0.89 9.43
C SER A 83 2.13 0.71 7.94
N PHE A 84 3.17 1.35 7.40
CA PHE A 84 3.64 1.22 6.03
C PHE A 84 4.95 0.43 6.00
N TYR A 85 4.90 -0.75 5.41
CA TYR A 85 6.05 -1.62 5.15
C TYR A 85 6.41 -1.51 3.67
N LYS A 86 7.49 -0.77 3.38
CA LYS A 86 8.02 -0.63 2.02
C LYS A 86 8.60 -1.96 1.53
N ASN A 87 8.17 -2.41 0.38
CA ASN A 87 8.78 -3.57 -0.27
C ASN A 87 10.10 -3.16 -0.94
N ILE A 88 11.20 -3.76 -0.49
CA ILE A 88 12.55 -3.55 -1.04
C ILE A 88 12.98 -4.70 -1.97
N GLY A 89 12.12 -5.70 -2.17
CA GLY A 89 12.33 -6.83 -3.08
C GLY A 89 11.41 -6.77 -4.32
N PRO A 90 11.54 -7.72 -5.25
CA PRO A 90 10.58 -7.86 -6.35
C PRO A 90 9.23 -8.38 -5.85
N ASP A 91 8.12 -8.09 -6.55
CA ASP A 91 6.78 -8.58 -6.20
C ASP A 91 6.67 -10.10 -6.11
N SER A 92 7.51 -10.83 -6.86
CA SER A 92 7.56 -12.30 -6.80
C SER A 92 8.16 -12.83 -5.50
N VAL A 93 8.95 -12.02 -4.79
CA VAL A 93 9.61 -12.35 -3.52
C VAL A 93 9.71 -11.06 -2.69
N PRO A 94 8.59 -10.56 -2.13
CA PRO A 94 8.58 -9.30 -1.41
C PRO A 94 9.48 -9.38 -0.17
N SER A 95 10.16 -8.29 0.12
CA SER A 95 11.06 -8.18 1.27
C SER A 95 10.78 -6.88 2.00
N PHE A 96 10.60 -6.96 3.31
CA PHE A 96 10.33 -5.81 4.18
C PHE A 96 11.44 -5.67 5.23
N TYR A 97 11.63 -4.46 5.76
CA TYR A 97 12.65 -4.17 6.79
C TYR A 97 12.16 -3.08 7.75
N GLY A 98 11.18 -3.45 8.57
CA GLY A 98 10.45 -2.57 9.47
C GLY A 98 9.34 -1.80 8.78
N PHE A 99 8.65 -0.97 9.57
CA PHE A 99 7.62 -0.07 9.11
C PHE A 99 7.82 1.34 9.66
N ILE A 100 7.19 2.30 8.98
CA ILE A 100 6.89 3.62 9.54
C ILE A 100 5.38 3.77 9.69
N TYR A 101 4.92 4.58 10.64
CA TYR A 101 3.50 4.97 10.63
C TYR A 101 3.25 5.99 9.53
N LEU A 102 2.15 5.85 8.80
CA LEU A 102 1.72 6.88 7.87
C LEU A 102 1.51 8.19 8.62
N GLN A 103 1.95 9.27 8.00
CA GLN A 103 1.91 10.60 8.58
C GLN A 103 1.02 11.53 7.77
N THR A 104 0.31 12.42 8.45
CA THR A 104 -0.25 13.61 7.82
C THR A 104 0.75 14.74 7.97
N CYS A 105 0.98 15.46 6.88
CA CYS A 105 1.90 16.59 6.86
C CYS A 105 1.13 17.87 6.50
N GLY A 106 1.24 18.88 7.36
CA GLY A 106 0.84 20.25 7.07
C GLY A 106 2.07 21.15 7.16
N LYS A 107 2.18 21.89 8.28
CA LYS A 107 3.43 22.57 8.65
C LYS A 107 4.46 21.61 9.26
N GLU A 108 3.99 20.57 9.94
CA GLU A 108 4.77 19.49 10.55
C GLU A 108 4.12 18.15 10.20
N CYS A 109 4.91 17.08 10.21
CA CYS A 109 4.43 15.72 9.95
C CYS A 109 4.21 14.98 11.27
N SER A 110 3.05 14.34 11.42
CA SER A 110 2.72 13.53 12.59
C SER A 110 2.03 12.24 12.20
N ALA A 111 2.25 11.17 12.97
CA ALA A 111 1.59 9.89 12.72
C ALA A 111 0.06 10.05 12.76
N LEU A 112 -0.61 9.52 11.75
CA LEU A 112 -2.06 9.58 11.64
C LEU A 112 -2.69 8.65 12.67
N ASN A 113 -3.20 9.20 13.77
CA ASN A 113 -4.09 8.47 14.67
C ASN A 113 -5.52 8.47 14.10
N ALA A 114 -5.83 7.48 13.27
CA ALA A 114 -7.12 7.28 12.65
C ALA A 114 -8.26 7.02 13.66
N ALA A 115 -7.95 6.66 14.91
CA ALA A 115 -8.94 6.48 15.98
C ALA A 115 -9.25 7.78 16.76
N ALA A 116 -8.46 8.85 16.60
CA ALA A 116 -8.63 10.09 17.37
C ALA A 116 -9.78 10.99 16.90
N PHE A 117 -10.43 10.67 15.77
CA PHE A 117 -11.51 11.45 15.18
C PHE A 117 -12.89 10.78 15.29
N GLY A 118 -13.00 9.73 16.12
CA GLY A 118 -14.25 9.02 16.41
C GLY A 118 -14.91 9.47 17.71
#